data_AF-A0A7Y3J474-F1
#
_entry.id   AF-A0A7Y3J474-F1
#
_cell.length_a   1.000
_cell.length_b   1.000
_cell.length_c   1.000
_cell.angle_alpha   90.00
_cell.angle_beta   90.00
_cell.angle_gamma   90.00
#
_symmetry.space_group_name_H-M   'P 1'
#
loop_
_entity.id
_entity.type
_entity.pdbx_description
1 polymer ?
#
loop_
_entity_poly.entity_id
_entity_poly.type
_entity_poly.pdbx_seq_one_letter_code
_entity_poly.pdbx_strand_id
1 'polypeptide(L)'
;MLPSRTISSDGIAMPQFHEIRPGGENGMIAPDPRDPNRVYGGHVRRLDLRTQQTRAVDPTLAYPGIDRATWTLPLVFSPKDPRRLYFANQRLYETRDGGGHWARISPDLTRADPPIPPNLDPATIADNLGSGPRRGVIYSIAPSRTDADELWVGTDDGRVWRSRDDGKHWRNVTPPGLGAWSKIAAIDASHFDAQTAYVAVDRHRLDDDRPYIYRTHDGGKSWKLIVAGIGAEDFVNVVREDDHRPGLLYAGTEHGVYVSFDDGDHWQSLRLNLPVTSVRDIDVHGEDLVIATHGRGFWILDDAAPLRQLTPAVAAANAWLFRPAPAIRLRMPDFIGTPMPAEEPKAKNPPDGAYIDYFLRHAAPTPITLTIRDAHGALVRRWSSADAAAKPDLATIDFAPEWAPAQARLSAAAGAHRFVWNFRYPPPAGLGAQDAVWAPPGSYRAILRVGGERLSRPLRILADPRVHLDAAAFAAQFRLATRIDRLRGEVAGARRELHGVRAALLAARSHHGEAGRAGLDASLAKVAALEGGVPPVNPANDYGFPPTSIDSLEFLGSSLQALFAAVDDADAAPSADELTGWRRLEPIAVRVLSAERSFVDHDLPAANRARRAAE
;
A
#
# COMPACT_ATOMS: atom_id res chain seq x y z
N MET A 1 4.48 -8.02 2.75
CA MET A 1 4.66 -7.04 1.65
C MET A 1 3.35 -6.32 1.48
N LEU A 2 3.37 -5.06 1.04
CA LEU A 2 2.15 -4.42 0.52
C LEU A 2 1.93 -4.99 -0.89
N PRO A 3 0.84 -5.74 -1.16
CA PRO A 3 0.64 -6.45 -2.44
C PRO A 3 0.75 -5.56 -3.68
N SER A 4 0.38 -4.28 -3.58
CA SER A 4 0.31 -3.32 -4.68
C SER A 4 1.54 -2.42 -4.83
N ARG A 5 2.58 -2.56 -4.00
CA ARG A 5 3.68 -1.58 -3.95
C ARG A 5 5.02 -2.15 -4.41
N THR A 6 5.58 -1.55 -5.43
CA THR A 6 6.98 -1.78 -5.83
C THR A 6 7.94 -0.88 -5.06
N ILE A 7 9.23 -1.20 -5.18
CA ILE A 7 10.33 -0.34 -4.71
C ILE A 7 10.71 0.72 -5.76
N SER A 8 9.86 0.97 -6.75
CA SER A 8 10.14 1.88 -7.87
C SER A 8 9.25 3.12 -7.78
N SER A 9 9.81 4.30 -7.99
CA SER A 9 9.03 5.55 -8.10
C SER A 9 8.20 5.62 -9.41
N ASP A 10 8.56 4.83 -10.43
CA ASP A 10 7.87 4.79 -11.72
C ASP A 10 6.55 4.01 -11.70
N GLY A 11 6.23 3.37 -10.57
CA GLY A 11 5.06 2.51 -10.39
C GLY A 11 5.38 1.03 -10.56
N ILE A 12 4.38 0.28 -11.04
CA ILE A 12 4.46 -1.15 -11.30
C ILE A 12 4.68 -1.35 -12.81
N ALA A 13 5.91 -1.62 -13.21
CA ALA A 13 6.30 -1.86 -14.60
C ALA A 13 6.77 -3.31 -14.80
N MET A 14 6.95 -3.71 -16.06
CA MET A 14 7.36 -5.07 -16.44
C MET A 14 8.58 -5.63 -15.67
N PRO A 15 9.64 -4.85 -15.35
CA PRO A 15 10.78 -5.36 -14.58
C PRO A 15 10.45 -5.82 -13.16
N GLN A 16 9.29 -5.41 -12.60
CA GLN A 16 8.81 -5.83 -11.29
C GLN A 16 7.92 -7.08 -11.34
N PHE A 17 7.57 -7.57 -12.53
CA PHE A 17 6.88 -8.85 -12.71
C PHE A 17 7.89 -9.97 -12.93
N HIS A 18 7.69 -11.08 -12.22
CA HIS A 18 8.46 -12.30 -12.40
C HIS A 18 7.53 -13.48 -12.58
N GLU A 19 7.86 -14.38 -13.50
CA GLU A 19 7.06 -15.55 -13.78
C GLU A 19 7.09 -16.54 -12.62
N ILE A 20 5.91 -16.86 -12.07
CA ILE A 20 5.73 -17.91 -11.06
C ILE A 20 5.14 -19.13 -11.78
N ARG A 21 5.99 -20.10 -12.15
CA ARG A 21 5.59 -21.26 -12.98
C ARG A 21 5.78 -22.64 -12.31
N PRO A 22 5.47 -22.84 -11.02
CA PRO A 22 5.47 -24.19 -10.48
C PRO A 22 4.34 -24.99 -11.14
N GLY A 23 4.65 -25.80 -12.14
CA GLY A 23 3.70 -26.77 -12.70
C GLY A 23 2.89 -26.34 -13.93
N GLY A 24 3.16 -25.18 -14.53
CA GLY A 24 2.56 -24.76 -15.82
C GLY A 24 1.64 -23.55 -15.72
N GLU A 25 0.71 -23.42 -16.68
CA GLU A 25 -0.27 -22.32 -16.78
C GLU A 25 -1.43 -22.47 -15.78
N ASN A 26 -1.75 -23.70 -15.39
CA ASN A 26 -2.99 -24.08 -14.73
C ASN A 26 -2.79 -24.49 -13.27
N GLY A 27 -3.86 -24.41 -12.48
CA GLY A 27 -3.89 -24.84 -11.08
C GLY A 27 -3.79 -23.68 -10.09
N MET A 28 -3.94 -24.00 -8.80
CA MET A 28 -3.76 -23.05 -7.72
C MET A 28 -2.28 -22.87 -7.40
N ILE A 29 -1.89 -21.66 -6.97
CA ILE A 29 -0.54 -21.36 -6.51
C ILE A 29 -0.56 -21.26 -4.98
N ALA A 30 0.38 -21.94 -4.33
CA ALA A 30 0.51 -21.99 -2.89
C ALA A 30 1.96 -21.65 -2.47
N PRO A 31 2.27 -20.38 -2.18
CA PRO A 31 3.54 -20.00 -1.58
C PRO A 31 3.70 -20.63 -0.18
N ASP A 32 4.88 -21.14 0.16
CA ASP A 32 5.15 -21.69 1.50
C ASP A 32 5.14 -20.55 2.54
N PRO A 33 4.25 -20.59 3.55
CA PRO A 33 4.16 -19.54 4.56
C PRO A 33 5.45 -19.37 5.39
N ARG A 34 6.33 -20.38 5.39
CA ARG A 34 7.59 -20.37 6.15
C ARG A 34 8.81 -20.00 5.29
N ASP A 35 8.69 -20.06 3.97
CA ASP A 35 9.75 -19.67 3.04
C ASP A 35 9.13 -19.10 1.75
N PRO A 36 8.99 -17.77 1.62
CA PRO A 36 8.32 -17.15 0.48
C PRO A 36 9.04 -17.38 -0.87
N ASN A 37 10.28 -17.88 -0.84
CA ASN A 37 10.99 -18.28 -2.06
C ASN A 37 10.66 -19.70 -2.51
N ARG A 38 9.80 -20.42 -1.80
CA ARG A 38 9.30 -21.74 -2.21
C ARG A 38 7.83 -21.64 -2.55
N VAL A 39 7.50 -22.00 -3.78
CA VAL A 39 6.13 -21.90 -4.29
C VAL A 39 5.70 -23.23 -4.88
N TYR A 40 4.47 -23.64 -4.59
CA TYR A 40 3.86 -24.87 -5.10
C TYR A 40 2.76 -24.54 -6.11
N GLY A 41 2.56 -25.39 -7.12
CA GLY A 41 1.49 -25.21 -8.11
C GLY A 41 1.32 -26.35 -9.11
N GLY A 42 0.32 -26.23 -9.98
CA GLY A 42 -0.03 -27.21 -11.02
C GLY A 42 -0.35 -28.60 -10.45
N HIS A 43 0.15 -29.64 -11.11
CA HIS A 43 0.20 -31.02 -10.58
C HIS A 43 1.31 -31.17 -9.52
N VAL A 44 1.18 -30.37 -8.47
CA VAL A 44 2.08 -30.26 -7.31
C VAL A 44 3.56 -30.30 -7.66
N ARG A 45 4.03 -29.22 -8.27
CA ARG A 45 5.45 -28.95 -8.45
C ARG A 45 5.91 -27.88 -7.47
N ARG A 46 7.11 -28.02 -6.95
CA ARG A 46 7.76 -27.06 -6.06
C ARG A 46 8.83 -26.29 -6.83
N LEU A 47 8.69 -24.97 -6.92
CA LEU A 47 9.66 -24.03 -7.45
C LEU A 47 10.44 -23.39 -6.29
N ASP A 48 11.76 -23.35 -6.39
CA ASP A 48 12.61 -22.50 -5.54
C ASP A 48 13.03 -21.26 -6.34
N LEU A 49 12.55 -20.08 -5.92
CA LEU A 49 12.79 -18.80 -6.58
C LEU A 49 14.26 -18.34 -6.49
N ARG A 50 15.05 -18.89 -5.57
CA ARG A 50 16.49 -18.56 -5.47
C ARG A 50 17.30 -19.26 -6.54
N THR A 51 16.98 -20.53 -6.81
CA THR A 51 17.72 -21.36 -7.78
C THR A 51 17.01 -21.51 -9.12
N GLN A 52 15.76 -21.06 -9.20
CA GLN A 52 14.86 -21.23 -10.36
C GLN A 52 14.63 -22.70 -10.74
N GLN A 53 14.84 -23.63 -9.81
CA GLN A 53 14.65 -25.06 -10.04
C GLN A 53 13.24 -25.49 -9.64
N THR A 54 12.62 -26.31 -10.50
CA THR A 54 11.31 -26.91 -10.25
C THR A 54 11.42 -28.43 -10.07
N ARG A 55 10.77 -28.97 -9.04
CA ARG A 55 10.72 -30.41 -8.75
C ARG A 55 9.28 -30.90 -8.64
N ALA A 56 8.95 -32.04 -9.25
CA ALA A 56 7.67 -32.69 -9.01
C ALA A 56 7.66 -33.30 -7.61
N VAL A 57 6.58 -33.06 -6.87
CA VAL A 57 6.36 -33.61 -5.53
C VAL A 57 4.90 -34.05 -5.38
N ASP A 58 4.31 -34.56 -6.46
CA ASP A 58 2.91 -34.96 -6.56
C ASP A 58 2.60 -36.25 -5.74
N PRO A 59 1.49 -36.32 -5.00
CA PRO A 59 1.12 -37.49 -4.21
C PRO A 59 0.89 -38.76 -5.03
N THR A 60 0.52 -38.67 -6.31
CA THR A 60 0.31 -39.83 -7.19
C THR A 60 1.60 -40.64 -7.43
N LEU A 61 2.78 -40.06 -7.13
CA LEU A 61 4.05 -40.79 -7.08
C LEU A 61 4.08 -41.84 -5.96
N ALA A 62 3.47 -41.54 -4.81
CA ALA A 62 3.36 -42.47 -3.68
C ALA A 62 2.08 -43.33 -3.76
N TYR A 63 1.04 -42.83 -4.46
CA TYR A 63 -0.25 -43.49 -4.62
C TYR A 63 -0.60 -43.67 -6.11
N PRO A 64 0.15 -44.50 -6.86
CA PRO A 64 -0.11 -44.68 -8.29
C PRO A 64 -1.50 -45.29 -8.52
N GLY A 65 -2.25 -44.72 -9.46
CA GLY A 65 -3.61 -45.18 -9.78
C GLY A 65 -4.25 -44.45 -10.94
N ILE A 66 -5.52 -44.76 -11.19
CA ILE A 66 -6.36 -44.05 -12.15
C ILE A 66 -7.04 -42.89 -11.42
N ASP A 67 -6.34 -41.77 -11.34
CA ASP A 67 -6.85 -40.56 -10.73
C ASP A 67 -7.63 -39.70 -11.72
N ARG A 68 -8.67 -39.02 -11.22
CA ARG A 68 -9.47 -38.06 -11.98
C ARG A 68 -8.79 -36.71 -11.90
N ALA A 69 -8.74 -36.00 -13.02
CA ALA A 69 -8.19 -34.66 -13.06
C ALA A 69 -9.09 -33.75 -13.90
N THR A 70 -8.97 -32.45 -13.64
CA THR A 70 -9.51 -31.39 -14.47
C THR A 70 -8.39 -30.37 -14.71
N TRP A 71 -8.66 -29.34 -15.51
CA TRP A 71 -7.67 -28.31 -15.81
C TRP A 71 -7.14 -27.62 -14.54
N THR A 72 -7.96 -27.41 -13.52
CA THR A 72 -7.55 -26.75 -12.27
C THR A 72 -7.86 -27.64 -11.07
N LEU A 73 -6.83 -28.06 -10.34
CA LEU A 73 -6.96 -28.80 -9.08
C LEU A 73 -6.57 -27.92 -7.88
N PRO A 74 -7.24 -28.09 -6.73
CA PRO A 74 -6.98 -27.27 -5.55
C PRO A 74 -5.69 -27.66 -4.85
N LEU A 75 -4.97 -26.65 -4.37
CA LEU A 75 -3.72 -26.75 -3.63
C LEU A 75 -3.67 -25.59 -2.63
N VAL A 76 -3.57 -25.87 -1.33
CA VAL A 76 -3.64 -24.83 -0.30
C VAL A 76 -2.88 -25.21 0.97
N PHE A 77 -2.16 -24.26 1.57
CA PHE A 77 -1.57 -24.43 2.89
C PHE A 77 -2.61 -24.20 4.00
N SER A 78 -2.47 -24.89 5.12
CA SER A 78 -3.25 -24.54 6.31
C SER A 78 -2.85 -23.16 6.82
N PRO A 79 -3.80 -22.25 7.08
CA PRO A 79 -3.52 -20.98 7.74
C PRO A 79 -3.19 -21.17 9.24
N LYS A 80 -3.53 -22.33 9.81
CA LYS A 80 -3.33 -22.64 11.24
C LYS A 80 -2.04 -23.41 11.52
N ASP A 81 -1.69 -24.38 10.69
CA ASP A 81 -0.42 -25.12 10.76
C ASP A 81 0.37 -24.92 9.46
N PRO A 82 1.32 -23.97 9.40
CA PRO A 82 2.01 -23.57 8.17
C PRO A 82 2.92 -24.66 7.58
N ARG A 83 2.94 -25.85 8.17
CA ARG A 83 3.61 -27.04 7.62
C ARG A 83 2.69 -27.87 6.73
N ARG A 84 1.37 -27.83 6.96
CA ARG A 84 0.39 -28.67 6.26
C ARG A 84 0.06 -28.05 4.90
N LEU A 85 0.33 -28.80 3.84
CA LEU A 85 -0.09 -28.50 2.48
C LEU A 85 -1.07 -29.57 2.01
N TYR A 86 -2.21 -29.13 1.50
CA TYR A 86 -3.25 -30.00 0.98
C TYR A 86 -3.33 -29.91 -0.53
N PHE A 87 -3.51 -31.05 -1.17
CA PHE A 87 -3.80 -31.18 -2.60
C PHE A 87 -4.93 -32.18 -2.80
N ALA A 88 -5.77 -31.98 -3.82
CA ALA A 88 -6.81 -32.94 -4.09
C ALA A 88 -7.01 -33.25 -5.57
N ASN A 89 -7.42 -34.50 -5.79
CA ASN A 89 -8.12 -34.96 -6.98
C ASN A 89 -9.54 -35.39 -6.55
N GLN A 90 -10.02 -36.57 -6.88
CA GLN A 90 -11.21 -37.14 -6.24
C GLN A 90 -11.01 -37.50 -4.74
N ARG A 91 -9.74 -37.53 -4.28
CA ARG A 91 -9.30 -37.75 -2.90
C ARG A 91 -8.45 -36.57 -2.43
N LEU A 92 -8.42 -36.37 -1.12
CA LEU A 92 -7.61 -35.37 -0.45
C LEU A 92 -6.30 -35.99 0.06
N TYR A 93 -5.21 -35.26 -0.13
CA TYR A 93 -3.87 -35.61 0.33
C TYR A 93 -3.28 -34.48 1.17
N GLU A 94 -2.43 -34.84 2.13
CA GLU A 94 -1.68 -33.91 2.98
C GLU A 94 -0.18 -34.23 2.98
N THR A 95 0.65 -33.20 2.99
CA THR A 95 2.07 -33.27 3.34
C THR A 95 2.43 -32.27 4.43
N ARG A 96 3.45 -32.60 5.24
CA ARG A 96 4.00 -31.73 6.31
C ARG A 96 5.45 -31.32 6.09
N ASP A 97 6.09 -31.88 5.07
CA ASP A 97 7.52 -31.72 4.78
C ASP A 97 7.75 -31.17 3.36
N GLY A 98 6.72 -30.52 2.81
CA GLY A 98 6.81 -29.84 1.53
C GLY A 98 6.86 -30.80 0.34
N GLY A 99 6.15 -31.92 0.45
CA GLY A 99 5.97 -32.92 -0.60
C GLY A 99 7.00 -34.05 -0.59
N GLY A 100 7.74 -34.23 0.50
CA GLY A 100 8.63 -35.37 0.70
C GLY A 100 7.83 -36.65 0.99
N HIS A 101 6.79 -36.53 1.82
CA HIS A 101 5.85 -37.60 2.12
C HIS A 101 4.41 -37.07 2.06
N TRP A 102 3.52 -37.87 1.48
CA TRP A 102 2.09 -37.58 1.39
C TRP A 102 1.27 -38.65 2.10
N ALA A 103 0.25 -38.22 2.84
CA ALA A 103 -0.79 -39.06 3.40
C ALA A 103 -2.08 -38.88 2.59
N ARG A 104 -2.72 -39.97 2.18
CA ARG A 104 -4.10 -39.92 1.67
C ARG A 104 -5.06 -39.82 2.86
N ILE A 105 -5.75 -38.70 2.99
CA ILE A 105 -6.61 -38.39 4.15
C ILE A 105 -8.11 -38.38 3.81
N SER A 106 -8.51 -38.90 2.66
CA SER A 106 -9.92 -39.14 2.37
C SER A 106 -10.14 -40.36 1.47
N PRO A 107 -11.35 -40.95 1.48
CA PRO A 107 -11.83 -41.78 0.37
C PRO A 107 -12.12 -40.91 -0.87
N ASP A 108 -12.68 -41.51 -1.91
CA ASP A 108 -13.28 -40.74 -3.01
C ASP A 108 -14.49 -39.95 -2.47
N LEU A 109 -14.39 -38.61 -2.49
CA LEU A 109 -15.44 -37.72 -1.99
C LEU A 109 -16.39 -37.25 -3.11
N THR A 110 -16.18 -37.70 -4.35
CA THR A 110 -16.91 -37.25 -5.53
C THR A 110 -17.91 -38.30 -6.02
N ARG A 111 -18.71 -37.95 -7.03
CA ARG A 111 -19.59 -38.85 -7.75
C ARG A 111 -18.74 -39.52 -8.83
N ALA A 112 -18.64 -40.84 -8.76
CA ALA A 112 -17.94 -41.61 -9.77
C ALA A 112 -18.57 -41.44 -11.16
N ASP A 113 -19.91 -41.52 -11.18
CA ASP A 113 -20.74 -41.41 -12.38
C ASP A 113 -21.82 -40.34 -12.11
N PRO A 114 -21.50 -39.04 -12.22
CA PRO A 114 -22.49 -37.98 -12.00
C PRO A 114 -23.59 -38.06 -13.07
N PRO A 115 -24.88 -38.04 -12.69
CA PRO A 115 -25.96 -38.05 -13.66
C PRO A 115 -25.88 -36.81 -14.56
N ILE A 116 -26.22 -37.00 -15.83
CA ILE A 116 -26.28 -35.92 -16.82
C ILE A 116 -27.60 -35.15 -16.60
N PRO A 117 -27.54 -33.83 -16.36
CA PRO A 117 -28.73 -33.01 -16.22
C PRO A 117 -29.57 -33.04 -17.51
N PRO A 118 -30.91 -33.12 -17.41
CA PRO A 118 -31.80 -33.27 -18.57
C PRO A 118 -31.85 -32.02 -19.46
N ASN A 119 -31.36 -30.88 -18.97
CA ASN A 119 -31.33 -29.61 -19.70
C ASN A 119 -30.05 -29.41 -20.53
N LEU A 120 -29.09 -30.33 -20.48
CA LEU A 120 -27.91 -30.27 -21.33
C LEU A 120 -28.19 -30.88 -22.70
N ASP A 121 -27.80 -30.18 -23.77
CA ASP A 121 -27.92 -30.69 -25.13
C ASP A 121 -26.85 -31.77 -25.43
N PRO A 122 -27.07 -32.62 -26.47
CA PRO A 122 -26.12 -33.67 -26.81
C PRO A 122 -24.71 -33.16 -27.16
N ALA A 123 -24.58 -31.94 -27.67
CA ALA A 123 -23.29 -31.35 -28.04
C ALA A 123 -22.46 -31.01 -26.80
N THR A 124 -23.09 -30.40 -25.79
CA THR A 124 -22.51 -30.07 -24.49
C THR A 124 -22.13 -31.33 -23.71
N ILE A 125 -22.94 -32.38 -23.81
CA ILE A 125 -22.63 -33.68 -23.22
C ILE A 125 -21.41 -34.32 -23.90
N ALA A 126 -21.30 -34.18 -25.22
CA ALA A 126 -20.20 -34.70 -26.02
C ALA A 126 -18.92 -33.86 -25.89
N ASP A 127 -19.01 -32.60 -25.46
CA ASP A 127 -17.86 -31.70 -25.22
C ASP A 127 -17.10 -32.10 -23.94
N ASN A 128 -16.32 -33.16 -24.08
CA ASN A 128 -15.44 -33.70 -23.05
C ASN A 128 -14.11 -34.17 -23.67
N LEU A 129 -13.13 -34.47 -22.82
CA LEU A 129 -11.77 -34.89 -23.23
C LEU A 129 -11.70 -36.30 -23.87
N GLY A 130 -12.83 -36.90 -24.28
CA GLY A 130 -12.90 -38.23 -24.89
C GLY A 130 -12.52 -39.38 -23.94
N SER A 131 -12.37 -39.10 -22.64
CA SER A 131 -11.84 -40.02 -21.61
C SER A 131 -12.93 -40.75 -20.79
N GLY A 132 -14.15 -40.82 -21.33
CA GLY A 132 -15.34 -41.35 -20.67
C GLY A 132 -16.26 -40.25 -20.10
N PRO A 133 -17.29 -40.59 -19.30
CA PRO A 133 -18.19 -39.61 -18.70
C PRO A 133 -17.42 -38.59 -17.84
N ARG A 134 -17.96 -37.37 -17.72
CA ARG A 134 -17.37 -36.33 -16.84
C ARG A 134 -17.21 -36.91 -15.43
N ARG A 135 -15.98 -36.88 -14.92
CA ARG A 135 -15.66 -37.45 -13.61
C ARG A 135 -15.46 -36.34 -12.58
N GLY A 136 -16.06 -36.47 -11.41
CA GLY A 136 -15.99 -35.45 -10.37
C GLY A 136 -14.62 -35.38 -9.70
N VAL A 137 -14.18 -34.17 -9.38
CA VAL A 137 -12.98 -33.87 -8.56
C VAL A 137 -13.38 -33.04 -7.34
N ILE A 138 -12.57 -33.08 -6.29
CA ILE A 138 -12.55 -32.03 -5.27
C ILE A 138 -11.98 -30.78 -5.96
N TYR A 139 -12.75 -29.70 -5.95
CA TYR A 139 -12.45 -28.45 -6.65
C TYR A 139 -12.03 -27.34 -5.69
N SER A 140 -12.52 -27.38 -4.45
CA SER A 140 -12.18 -26.41 -3.41
C SER A 140 -11.80 -27.13 -2.10
N ILE A 141 -10.76 -26.64 -1.44
CA ILE A 141 -10.31 -27.09 -0.12
C ILE A 141 -10.27 -25.84 0.76
N ALA A 142 -10.93 -25.89 1.92
CA ALA A 142 -10.95 -24.82 2.90
C ALA A 142 -10.55 -25.38 4.27
N PRO A 143 -9.26 -25.35 4.62
CA PRO A 143 -8.81 -25.65 5.97
C PRO A 143 -9.35 -24.59 6.94
N SER A 144 -9.72 -25.01 8.15
CA SER A 144 -10.20 -24.06 9.15
C SER A 144 -9.09 -23.12 9.63
N ARG A 145 -9.50 -21.88 9.94
CA ARG A 145 -8.63 -20.83 10.50
C ARG A 145 -8.64 -20.85 12.04
N THR A 146 -9.65 -21.50 12.62
CA THR A 146 -9.84 -21.59 14.07
C THR A 146 -9.35 -22.91 14.65
N ASP A 147 -9.38 -24.00 13.86
CA ASP A 147 -8.98 -25.35 14.28
C ASP A 147 -8.09 -26.00 13.20
N ALA A 148 -6.95 -26.58 13.60
CA ALA A 148 -5.99 -27.16 12.66
C ALA A 148 -6.44 -28.50 12.08
N ASP A 149 -7.37 -29.20 12.72
CA ASP A 149 -7.82 -30.54 12.33
C ASP A 149 -9.18 -30.52 11.62
N GLU A 150 -9.76 -29.33 11.41
CA GLU A 150 -11.00 -29.15 10.68
C GLU A 150 -10.78 -28.75 9.22
N LEU A 151 -11.48 -29.44 8.32
CA LEU A 151 -11.39 -29.27 6.88
C LEU A 151 -12.77 -29.25 6.25
N TRP A 152 -12.95 -28.37 5.27
CA TRP A 152 -14.07 -28.38 4.35
C TRP A 152 -13.58 -28.65 2.94
N VAL A 153 -14.33 -29.42 2.17
CA VAL A 153 -14.05 -29.60 0.74
C VAL A 153 -15.31 -29.52 -0.10
N GLY A 154 -15.18 -28.94 -1.28
CA GLY A 154 -16.24 -28.81 -2.27
C GLY A 154 -15.86 -29.51 -3.56
N THR A 155 -16.81 -30.18 -4.20
CA THR A 155 -16.59 -30.92 -5.45
C THR A 155 -17.16 -30.17 -6.65
N ASP A 156 -16.60 -30.37 -7.84
CA ASP A 156 -17.14 -29.79 -9.07
C ASP A 156 -18.47 -30.45 -9.51
N ASP A 157 -18.84 -31.56 -8.87
CA ASP A 157 -20.09 -32.27 -9.06
C ASP A 157 -21.15 -31.96 -7.99
N GLY A 158 -20.91 -31.03 -7.06
CA GLY A 158 -21.93 -30.53 -6.14
C GLY A 158 -22.08 -31.32 -4.85
N ARG A 159 -20.97 -31.64 -4.18
CA ARG A 159 -20.95 -32.05 -2.78
C ARG A 159 -20.13 -31.08 -1.96
N VAL A 160 -20.59 -30.83 -0.73
CA VAL A 160 -19.81 -30.20 0.32
C VAL A 160 -19.58 -31.22 1.42
N TRP A 161 -18.34 -31.37 1.85
CA TRP A 161 -17.97 -32.27 2.93
C TRP A 161 -17.22 -31.53 4.03
N ARG A 162 -17.35 -32.04 5.25
CA ARG A 162 -16.60 -31.56 6.41
C ARG A 162 -15.97 -32.71 7.19
N SER A 163 -14.75 -32.51 7.64
CA SER A 163 -14.06 -33.32 8.63
C SER A 163 -13.66 -32.44 9.83
N ARG A 164 -13.61 -33.01 11.03
CA ARG A 164 -13.17 -32.34 12.27
C ARG A 164 -12.05 -33.09 12.98
N ASP A 165 -11.42 -34.02 12.28
CA ASP A 165 -10.48 -34.98 12.85
C ASP A 165 -9.36 -35.33 11.87
N ASP A 166 -8.88 -34.30 11.16
CA ASP A 166 -7.74 -34.37 10.24
C ASP A 166 -7.99 -35.36 9.09
N GLY A 167 -9.22 -35.35 8.54
CA GLY A 167 -9.63 -36.18 7.41
C GLY A 167 -9.99 -37.63 7.76
N LYS A 168 -9.95 -38.04 9.03
CA LYS A 168 -10.28 -39.44 9.42
C LYS A 168 -11.74 -39.78 9.13
N HIS A 169 -12.67 -38.86 9.40
CA HIS A 169 -14.08 -39.02 9.10
C HIS A 169 -14.64 -37.81 8.34
N TRP A 170 -15.46 -38.09 7.32
CA TRP A 170 -16.07 -37.08 6.46
C TRP A 170 -17.59 -37.15 6.54
N ARG A 171 -18.24 -36.01 6.72
CA ARG A 171 -19.69 -35.86 6.68
C ARG A 171 -20.10 -35.06 5.46
N ASN A 172 -21.06 -35.59 4.71
CA ASN A 172 -21.70 -34.85 3.63
C ASN A 172 -22.63 -33.81 4.26
N VAL A 173 -22.37 -32.54 3.99
CA VAL A 173 -23.08 -31.38 4.51
C VAL A 173 -23.57 -30.48 3.37
N THR A 174 -23.87 -31.09 2.23
CA THR A 174 -24.26 -30.36 1.01
C THR A 174 -25.55 -29.56 1.23
N PRO A 175 -25.60 -28.26 0.85
CA PRO A 175 -26.82 -27.49 0.83
C PRO A 175 -27.94 -28.18 0.03
N PRO A 176 -29.22 -28.08 0.47
CA PRO A 176 -30.33 -28.69 -0.25
C PRO A 176 -30.50 -28.08 -1.64
N GLY A 177 -30.86 -28.91 -2.63
CA GLY A 177 -31.09 -28.47 -4.01
C GLY A 177 -29.86 -28.45 -4.91
N LEU A 178 -28.65 -28.68 -4.36
CA LEU A 178 -27.45 -28.86 -5.18
C LEU A 178 -27.40 -30.27 -5.78
N GLY A 179 -27.25 -30.33 -7.09
CA GLY A 179 -27.22 -31.55 -7.87
C GLY A 179 -25.86 -31.83 -8.48
N ALA A 180 -25.78 -32.89 -9.29
CA ALA A 180 -24.65 -33.10 -10.17
C ALA A 180 -24.37 -31.84 -10.98
N TRP A 181 -23.08 -31.55 -11.26
CA TRP A 181 -22.62 -30.36 -12.00
C TRP A 181 -22.82 -29.00 -11.29
N SER A 182 -23.33 -28.97 -10.05
CA SER A 182 -23.30 -27.74 -9.25
C SER A 182 -21.88 -27.52 -8.71
N LYS A 183 -21.04 -26.78 -9.44
CA LYS A 183 -19.62 -26.65 -9.09
C LYS A 183 -19.48 -25.85 -7.80
N ILE A 184 -18.93 -26.47 -6.75
CA ILE A 184 -18.56 -25.75 -5.52
C ILE A 184 -17.27 -24.95 -5.78
N ALA A 185 -17.44 -23.74 -6.30
CA ALA A 185 -16.36 -22.91 -6.84
C ALA A 185 -15.41 -22.43 -5.74
N ALA A 186 -15.96 -22.04 -4.58
CA ALA A 186 -15.17 -21.65 -3.43
C ALA A 186 -15.90 -22.01 -2.12
N ILE A 187 -15.10 -22.31 -1.09
CA ILE A 187 -15.54 -22.39 0.29
C ILE A 187 -14.62 -21.46 1.07
N ASP A 188 -15.18 -20.66 1.98
CA ASP A 188 -14.40 -19.95 2.99
C ASP A 188 -14.90 -20.37 4.38
N ALA A 189 -14.02 -21.03 5.12
CA ALA A 189 -14.25 -21.38 6.52
C ALA A 189 -13.98 -20.13 7.37
N SER A 190 -14.90 -19.80 8.27
CA SER A 190 -14.86 -18.51 8.96
C SER A 190 -13.55 -18.30 9.73
N HIS A 191 -13.11 -17.05 9.74
CA HIS A 191 -11.98 -16.56 10.52
C HIS A 191 -12.29 -16.53 12.04
N PHE A 192 -13.57 -16.56 12.41
CA PHE A 192 -14.04 -16.27 13.76
C PHE A 192 -14.77 -17.43 14.44
N ASP A 193 -15.45 -18.28 13.67
CA ASP A 193 -16.26 -19.38 14.21
C ASP A 193 -16.13 -20.67 13.40
N ALA A 194 -15.69 -21.75 14.05
CA ALA A 194 -15.56 -23.08 13.46
C ALA A 194 -16.88 -23.65 12.93
N GLN A 195 -18.05 -23.16 13.36
CA GLN A 195 -19.35 -23.63 12.83
C GLN A 195 -19.81 -22.85 11.60
N THR A 196 -19.11 -21.76 11.25
CA THR A 196 -19.49 -20.86 10.18
C THR A 196 -18.66 -21.11 8.92
N ALA A 197 -19.35 -21.18 7.78
CA ALA A 197 -18.72 -21.28 6.46
C ALA A 197 -19.62 -20.65 5.39
N TYR A 198 -18.97 -20.12 4.35
CA TYR A 198 -19.62 -19.53 3.18
C TYR A 198 -19.21 -20.32 1.93
N VAL A 199 -20.17 -20.61 1.06
CA VAL A 199 -19.97 -21.45 -0.12
C VAL A 199 -20.49 -20.76 -1.36
N ALA A 200 -19.61 -20.47 -2.31
CA ALA A 200 -19.98 -20.01 -3.65
C ALA A 200 -20.21 -21.22 -4.56
N VAL A 201 -21.35 -21.24 -5.24
CA VAL A 201 -21.73 -22.31 -6.17
C VAL A 201 -21.93 -21.73 -7.55
N ASP A 202 -21.26 -22.33 -8.53
CA ASP A 202 -21.33 -21.93 -9.92
C ASP A 202 -22.11 -23.00 -10.71
N ARG A 203 -23.19 -22.56 -11.37
CA ARG A 203 -24.10 -23.38 -12.15
C ARG A 203 -24.23 -22.93 -13.61
N HIS A 204 -23.40 -22.01 -14.12
CA HIS A 204 -23.55 -21.51 -15.49
C HIS A 204 -23.50 -22.62 -16.56
N ARG A 205 -22.75 -23.70 -16.31
CA ARG A 205 -22.71 -24.89 -17.20
C ARG A 205 -24.03 -25.65 -17.29
N LEU A 206 -25.01 -25.28 -16.47
CA LEU A 206 -26.37 -25.79 -16.46
C LEU A 206 -27.36 -24.80 -17.05
N ASP A 207 -26.90 -23.80 -17.81
CA ASP A 207 -27.75 -22.71 -18.30
C ASP A 207 -28.49 -22.02 -17.12
N ASP A 208 -27.76 -21.84 -16.01
CA ASP A 208 -28.25 -21.24 -14.77
C ASP A 208 -27.25 -20.20 -14.26
N ASP A 209 -27.43 -18.96 -14.74
CA ASP A 209 -26.57 -17.82 -14.43
C ASP A 209 -26.93 -17.13 -13.11
N ARG A 210 -27.82 -17.73 -12.30
CA ARG A 210 -28.22 -17.14 -11.02
C ARG A 210 -27.07 -17.16 -10.01
N PRO A 211 -26.98 -16.17 -9.11
CA PRO A 211 -26.02 -16.19 -8.02
C PRO A 211 -26.40 -17.23 -6.98
N TYR A 212 -25.40 -17.98 -6.49
CA TYR A 212 -25.55 -18.90 -5.38
C TYR A 212 -24.42 -18.73 -4.37
N ILE A 213 -24.77 -18.18 -3.21
CA ILE A 213 -23.92 -18.14 -2.03
C ILE A 213 -24.72 -18.74 -0.88
N TYR A 214 -24.18 -19.77 -0.23
CA TYR A 214 -24.79 -20.38 0.94
C TYR A 214 -23.97 -20.09 2.19
N ARG A 215 -24.66 -19.81 3.29
CA ARG A 215 -24.08 -19.63 4.63
C ARG A 215 -24.59 -20.69 5.59
N THR A 216 -23.71 -21.19 6.44
CA THR A 216 -24.03 -22.00 7.62
C THR A 216 -23.44 -21.34 8.87
N HIS A 217 -24.07 -21.55 10.04
CA HIS A 217 -23.48 -21.29 11.37
C HIS A 217 -23.58 -22.49 12.32
N ASP A 218 -24.07 -23.64 11.85
CA ASP A 218 -24.24 -24.85 12.66
C ASP A 218 -23.40 -26.02 12.15
N GLY A 219 -22.41 -25.68 11.33
CA GLY A 219 -21.50 -26.65 10.79
C GLY A 219 -21.99 -27.44 9.59
N GLY A 220 -22.91 -26.87 8.82
CA GLY A 220 -23.47 -27.43 7.60
C GLY A 220 -24.68 -28.34 7.83
N LYS A 221 -25.31 -28.26 9.01
CA LYS A 221 -26.59 -28.95 9.28
C LYS A 221 -27.74 -28.20 8.62
N SER A 222 -27.66 -26.87 8.56
CA SER A 222 -28.57 -26.01 7.82
C SER A 222 -27.81 -24.96 7.00
N TRP A 223 -28.45 -24.50 5.93
CA TRP A 223 -27.87 -23.54 4.99
C TRP A 223 -28.90 -22.48 4.61
N LYS A 224 -28.46 -21.22 4.56
CA LYS A 224 -29.23 -20.07 4.07
C LYS A 224 -28.63 -19.58 2.76
N LEU A 225 -29.47 -19.38 1.74
CA LEU A 225 -29.07 -18.69 0.51
C LEU A 225 -28.99 -17.18 0.80
N ILE A 226 -27.84 -16.57 0.52
CA ILE A 226 -27.48 -15.20 0.92
C ILE A 226 -27.01 -14.39 -0.29
N VAL A 227 -27.93 -14.07 -1.21
CA VAL A 227 -27.61 -13.43 -2.51
C VAL A 227 -28.41 -12.15 -2.80
N ALA A 228 -29.19 -11.66 -1.83
CA ALA A 228 -30.04 -10.50 -2.06
C ALA A 228 -29.18 -9.25 -2.36
N GLY A 229 -29.44 -8.60 -3.50
CA GLY A 229 -28.66 -7.45 -3.98
C GLY A 229 -27.60 -7.79 -5.04
N ILE A 230 -27.29 -9.07 -5.27
CA ILE A 230 -26.53 -9.53 -6.44
C ILE A 230 -27.48 -9.63 -7.64
N GLY A 231 -26.99 -9.28 -8.84
CA GLY A 231 -27.76 -9.38 -10.07
C GLY A 231 -28.28 -10.79 -10.33
N ALA A 232 -29.49 -10.91 -10.89
CA ALA A 232 -30.16 -12.20 -11.09
C ALA A 232 -29.46 -13.13 -12.10
N GLU A 233 -28.63 -12.59 -12.99
CA GLU A 233 -27.85 -13.31 -14.01
C GLU A 233 -26.33 -13.07 -13.79
N ASP A 234 -25.92 -12.98 -12.52
CA ASP A 234 -24.55 -12.68 -12.13
C ASP A 234 -24.00 -13.81 -11.24
N PHE A 235 -23.71 -14.95 -11.86
CA PHE A 235 -23.24 -16.14 -11.15
C PHE A 235 -21.94 -15.87 -10.37
N VAL A 236 -21.78 -16.57 -9.25
CA VAL A 236 -20.73 -16.29 -8.27
C VAL A 236 -19.58 -17.27 -8.43
N ASN A 237 -18.36 -16.75 -8.56
CA ASN A 237 -17.14 -17.54 -8.62
C ASN A 237 -16.49 -17.71 -7.25
N VAL A 238 -16.58 -16.70 -6.38
CA VAL A 238 -15.87 -16.67 -5.09
C VAL A 238 -16.63 -15.88 -4.02
N VAL A 239 -16.53 -16.33 -2.78
CA VAL A 239 -16.94 -15.60 -1.57
C VAL A 239 -15.80 -15.64 -0.55
N ARG A 240 -15.55 -14.51 0.12
CA ARG A 240 -14.53 -14.37 1.17
C ARG A 240 -15.06 -13.59 2.36
N GLU A 241 -14.74 -14.02 3.57
CA GLU A 241 -14.95 -13.29 4.80
C GLU A 241 -13.76 -12.36 5.07
N ASP A 242 -14.04 -11.16 5.58
CA ASP A 242 -13.01 -10.26 6.08
C ASP A 242 -12.38 -10.82 7.36
N ASP A 243 -11.06 -10.79 7.45
CA ASP A 243 -10.29 -11.36 8.56
C ASP A 243 -10.29 -10.49 9.84
N HIS A 244 -10.83 -9.27 9.78
CA HIS A 244 -10.89 -8.34 10.92
C HIS A 244 -12.31 -8.03 11.40
N ARG A 245 -13.33 -8.21 10.54
CA ARG A 245 -14.74 -7.94 10.86
C ARG A 245 -15.63 -9.15 10.54
N PRO A 246 -16.17 -9.83 11.57
CA PRO A 246 -17.20 -10.86 11.37
C PRO A 246 -18.39 -10.33 10.58
N GLY A 247 -18.86 -11.12 9.61
CA GLY A 247 -20.01 -10.78 8.76
C GLY A 247 -19.77 -9.68 7.72
N LEU A 248 -18.53 -9.18 7.56
CA LEU A 248 -18.15 -8.42 6.37
C LEU A 248 -17.68 -9.41 5.31
N LEU A 249 -18.39 -9.49 4.19
CA LEU A 249 -18.13 -10.45 3.13
C LEU A 249 -17.88 -9.75 1.80
N TYR A 250 -17.04 -10.38 0.97
CA TYR A 250 -16.77 -9.97 -0.41
C TYR A 250 -17.16 -11.12 -1.35
N ALA A 251 -17.78 -10.80 -2.48
CA ALA A 251 -18.13 -11.78 -3.51
C ALA A 251 -17.62 -11.34 -4.88
N GLY A 252 -17.01 -12.28 -5.60
CA GLY A 252 -16.59 -12.12 -6.98
C GLY A 252 -17.53 -12.87 -7.91
N THR A 253 -18.01 -12.19 -8.94
CA THR A 253 -19.05 -12.64 -9.87
C THR A 253 -18.57 -12.52 -11.32
N GLU A 254 -19.40 -12.86 -12.29
CA GLU A 254 -19.07 -12.70 -13.70
C GLU A 254 -19.01 -11.23 -14.13
N HIS A 255 -19.68 -10.32 -13.44
CA HIS A 255 -19.74 -8.91 -13.81
C HIS A 255 -19.03 -7.94 -12.86
N GLY A 256 -18.50 -8.42 -11.72
CA GLY A 256 -17.66 -7.63 -10.84
C GLY A 256 -17.60 -8.12 -9.39
N VAL A 257 -17.34 -7.18 -8.47
CA VAL A 257 -17.21 -7.45 -7.02
C VAL A 257 -18.38 -6.82 -6.26
N TYR A 258 -18.86 -7.54 -5.25
CA TYR A 258 -19.87 -7.10 -4.28
C TYR A 258 -19.31 -7.16 -2.85
N VAL A 259 -19.91 -6.37 -1.97
CA VAL A 259 -19.65 -6.36 -0.53
C VAL A 259 -20.96 -6.48 0.25
N SER A 260 -20.94 -7.22 1.34
CA SER A 260 -22.01 -7.29 2.34
C SER A 260 -21.47 -6.90 3.71
N PHE A 261 -22.24 -6.10 4.45
CA PHE A 261 -21.88 -5.64 5.80
C PHE A 261 -22.68 -6.33 6.91
N ASP A 262 -23.55 -7.28 6.53
CA ASP A 262 -24.56 -7.94 7.35
C ASP A 262 -24.60 -9.45 7.06
N ASP A 263 -23.41 -10.05 6.94
CA ASP A 263 -23.22 -11.49 6.88
C ASP A 263 -23.78 -12.14 5.60
N GLY A 264 -23.90 -11.37 4.52
CA GLY A 264 -24.44 -11.80 3.23
C GLY A 264 -25.95 -11.62 3.08
N ASP A 265 -26.65 -11.11 4.10
CA ASP A 265 -28.09 -10.88 4.00
C ASP A 265 -28.42 -9.82 2.94
N HIS A 266 -27.58 -8.80 2.77
CA HIS A 266 -27.66 -7.84 1.67
C HIS A 266 -26.29 -7.54 1.05
N TRP A 267 -26.26 -7.49 -0.28
CA TRP A 267 -25.08 -7.18 -1.07
C TRP A 267 -25.24 -5.87 -1.83
N GLN A 268 -24.14 -5.18 -2.03
CA GLN A 268 -24.05 -4.01 -2.90
C GLN A 268 -22.75 -4.04 -3.71
N SER A 269 -22.75 -3.38 -4.87
CA SER A 269 -21.56 -3.34 -5.72
C SER A 269 -20.38 -2.66 -5.02
N LEU A 270 -19.22 -3.31 -5.08
CA LEU A 270 -17.90 -2.75 -4.71
C LEU A 270 -17.08 -2.44 -5.98
N ARG A 271 -17.71 -2.33 -7.14
CA ARG A 271 -17.01 -2.23 -8.42
C ARG A 271 -16.17 -0.96 -8.56
N LEU A 272 -16.60 0.19 -8.01
CA LEU A 272 -15.86 1.47 -8.11
C LEU A 272 -15.39 1.75 -9.55
N ASN A 273 -14.07 1.79 -9.80
CA ASN A 273 -13.45 1.96 -11.12
C ASN A 273 -13.06 0.65 -11.83
N LEU A 274 -13.36 -0.51 -11.26
CA LEU A 274 -13.23 -1.81 -11.91
C LEU A 274 -14.23 -1.86 -13.10
N PRO A 275 -13.80 -2.23 -14.31
CA PRO A 275 -14.73 -2.45 -15.42
C PRO A 275 -15.62 -3.69 -15.16
N VAL A 276 -16.70 -3.84 -15.92
CA VAL A 276 -17.44 -5.11 -15.97
C VAL A 276 -16.46 -6.19 -16.43
N THR A 277 -16.19 -7.16 -15.56
CA THR A 277 -15.24 -8.25 -15.82
C THR A 277 -15.49 -9.40 -14.85
N SER A 278 -15.23 -10.62 -15.32
CA SER A 278 -15.29 -11.82 -14.49
C SER A 278 -14.22 -11.78 -13.41
N VAL A 279 -14.63 -11.94 -12.17
CA VAL A 279 -13.77 -12.02 -10.99
C VAL A 279 -13.67 -13.47 -10.57
N ARG A 280 -12.46 -14.03 -10.63
CA ARG A 280 -12.21 -15.46 -10.40
C ARG A 280 -11.77 -15.78 -8.99
N ASP A 281 -11.09 -14.86 -8.32
CA ASP A 281 -10.67 -15.02 -6.93
C ASP A 281 -10.52 -13.68 -6.22
N ILE A 282 -10.60 -13.72 -4.89
CA ILE A 282 -10.40 -12.59 -3.99
C ILE A 282 -9.50 -13.07 -2.84
N ASP A 283 -8.46 -12.30 -2.52
CA ASP A 283 -7.65 -12.48 -1.32
C ASP A 283 -7.78 -11.24 -0.41
N VAL A 284 -8.06 -11.49 0.87
CA VAL A 284 -8.07 -10.44 1.91
C VAL A 284 -6.68 -10.45 2.55
N HIS A 285 -5.83 -9.51 2.14
CA HIS A 285 -4.42 -9.46 2.52
C HIS A 285 -4.11 -8.29 3.46
N GLY A 286 -4.28 -8.52 4.76
CA GLY A 286 -4.05 -7.49 5.77
C GLY A 286 -5.08 -6.37 5.63
N GLU A 287 -4.67 -5.21 5.13
CA GLU A 287 -5.58 -4.09 4.88
C GLU A 287 -6.02 -4.02 3.41
N ASP A 288 -5.43 -4.79 2.50
CA ASP A 288 -5.74 -4.70 1.06
C ASP A 288 -6.67 -5.83 0.60
N LEU A 289 -7.51 -5.53 -0.39
CA LEU A 289 -8.33 -6.53 -1.09
C LEU A 289 -7.76 -6.77 -2.49
N VAL A 290 -7.21 -7.96 -2.73
CA VAL A 290 -6.64 -8.35 -4.03
C VAL A 290 -7.70 -9.09 -4.83
N ILE A 291 -7.96 -8.63 -6.05
CA ILE A 291 -9.03 -9.10 -6.93
C ILE A 291 -8.39 -9.66 -8.21
N ALA A 292 -8.56 -10.96 -8.45
CA ALA A 292 -8.09 -11.63 -9.67
C ALA A 292 -9.22 -11.66 -10.71
N THR A 293 -8.96 -11.07 -11.89
CA THR A 293 -9.95 -11.01 -12.97
C THR A 293 -9.60 -11.94 -14.13
N HIS A 294 -10.59 -12.33 -14.92
CA HIS A 294 -10.37 -13.04 -16.18
C HIS A 294 -10.09 -12.04 -17.31
N GLY A 295 -8.83 -11.96 -17.75
CA GLY A 295 -8.43 -11.16 -18.91
C GLY A 295 -8.17 -9.66 -18.66
N ARG A 296 -8.24 -9.18 -17.40
CA ARG A 296 -7.99 -7.77 -17.05
C ARG A 296 -7.03 -7.56 -15.86
N GLY A 297 -6.17 -8.54 -15.60
CA GLY A 297 -5.12 -8.49 -14.59
C GLY A 297 -5.63 -8.52 -13.15
N PHE A 298 -4.77 -8.07 -12.23
CA PHE A 298 -5.11 -7.91 -10.82
C PHE A 298 -5.56 -6.48 -10.52
N TRP A 299 -6.56 -6.36 -9.65
CA TRP A 299 -7.02 -5.11 -9.09
C TRP A 299 -6.84 -5.15 -7.58
N ILE A 300 -6.41 -4.04 -6.99
CA ILE A 300 -6.18 -3.97 -5.55
C ILE A 300 -6.93 -2.77 -5.02
N LEU A 301 -7.84 -3.00 -4.08
CA LEU A 301 -8.40 -1.93 -3.25
C LEU A 301 -7.42 -1.69 -2.11
N ASP A 302 -6.60 -0.65 -2.25
CA ASP A 302 -5.64 -0.27 -1.20
C ASP A 302 -6.40 0.23 0.03
N ASP A 303 -6.18 -0.42 1.18
CA ASP A 303 -6.78 -0.11 2.48
C ASP A 303 -8.33 -0.17 2.52
N ALA A 304 -8.83 -1.35 2.90
CA ALA A 304 -10.21 -1.70 3.21
C ALA A 304 -10.62 -1.34 4.65
N ALA A 305 -9.74 -0.74 5.48
CA ALA A 305 -10.08 -0.36 6.85
C ALA A 305 -11.33 0.53 6.98
N PRO A 306 -11.66 1.44 6.02
CA PRO A 306 -12.93 2.15 6.06
C PRO A 306 -14.14 1.21 5.97
N LEU A 307 -14.11 0.19 5.10
CA LEU A 307 -15.21 -0.78 4.94
C LEU A 307 -15.48 -1.52 6.26
N ARG A 308 -14.43 -1.92 6.96
CA ARG A 308 -14.49 -2.56 8.28
C ARG A 308 -15.18 -1.71 9.35
N GLN A 309 -15.21 -0.39 9.15
CA GLN A 309 -15.77 0.56 10.11
C GLN A 309 -17.17 1.07 9.72
N LEU A 310 -17.66 0.76 8.51
CA LEU A 310 -18.97 1.21 8.05
C LEU A 310 -20.09 0.55 8.87
N THR A 311 -20.84 1.39 9.58
CA THR A 311 -22.01 1.01 10.38
C THR A 311 -23.14 2.01 10.09
N PRO A 312 -24.40 1.69 10.47
CA PRO A 312 -25.50 2.66 10.38
C PRO A 312 -25.20 3.99 11.09
N ALA A 313 -24.42 3.97 12.18
CA ALA A 313 -24.00 5.18 12.89
C ALA A 313 -23.06 6.06 12.05
N VAL A 314 -22.12 5.45 11.29
CA VAL A 314 -21.27 6.20 10.35
C VAL A 314 -22.12 6.82 9.25
N ALA A 315 -23.04 6.02 8.68
CA ALA A 315 -23.94 6.48 7.63
C ALA A 315 -24.95 7.54 8.10
N ALA A 316 -25.13 7.74 9.41
CA ALA A 316 -25.98 8.76 10.04
C ALA A 316 -25.20 9.99 10.57
N ALA A 317 -23.87 9.90 10.70
CA ALA A 317 -23.04 11.01 11.18
C ALA A 317 -22.96 12.18 10.18
N ASN A 318 -22.79 13.41 10.68
CA ASN A 318 -22.53 14.58 9.83
C ASN A 318 -21.11 14.56 9.28
N ALA A 319 -20.15 14.21 10.13
CA ALA A 319 -18.77 13.96 9.77
C ALA A 319 -18.26 12.69 10.49
N TRP A 320 -17.36 11.96 9.84
CA TRP A 320 -16.71 10.80 10.43
C TRP A 320 -15.23 10.77 10.05
N LEU A 321 -14.37 10.50 11.03
CA LEU A 321 -12.95 10.22 10.80
C LEU A 321 -12.75 8.72 11.06
N PHE A 322 -12.44 7.98 9.99
CA PHE A 322 -12.13 6.56 10.11
C PHE A 322 -10.82 6.39 10.88
N ARG A 323 -10.73 5.33 11.67
CA ARG A 323 -9.45 4.93 12.29
C ARG A 323 -8.51 4.51 11.15
N PRO A 324 -7.38 5.20 10.95
CA PRO A 324 -6.39 4.82 9.94
C PRO A 324 -5.85 3.41 10.20
N ALA A 325 -5.60 2.66 9.13
CA ALA A 325 -4.74 1.49 9.18
C ALA A 325 -3.31 1.87 9.63
N PRO A 326 -2.52 0.93 10.20
CA PRO A 326 -1.11 1.16 10.43
C PRO A 326 -0.38 1.45 9.12
N ALA A 327 0.31 2.59 9.05
CA ALA A 327 1.03 3.00 7.85
C ALA A 327 2.50 2.58 7.94
N ILE A 328 3.09 2.11 6.84
CA ILE A 328 4.51 1.70 6.79
C ILE A 328 5.34 2.89 6.31
N ARG A 329 6.38 3.25 7.08
CA ARG A 329 7.41 4.21 6.67
C ARG A 329 8.32 3.55 5.64
N LEU A 330 7.90 3.56 4.38
CA LEU A 330 8.69 3.01 3.27
C LEU A 330 9.52 4.11 2.61
N ARG A 331 10.82 3.87 2.48
CA ARG A 331 11.74 4.71 1.69
C ARG A 331 12.02 4.04 0.36
N MET A 332 11.89 4.83 -0.71
CA MET A 332 12.22 4.38 -2.06
C MET A 332 13.72 4.56 -2.32
N PRO A 333 14.35 3.67 -3.10
CA PRO A 333 15.71 3.88 -3.59
C PRO A 333 15.81 5.12 -4.47
N ASP A 334 16.93 5.83 -4.40
CA ASP A 334 17.15 7.10 -5.12
C ASP A 334 17.22 6.92 -6.64
N PHE A 335 17.97 5.91 -7.11
CA PHE A 335 18.12 5.63 -8.53
C PHE A 335 17.95 4.14 -8.82
N ILE A 336 17.00 3.84 -9.70
CA ILE A 336 16.62 2.49 -10.12
C ILE A 336 16.86 2.23 -11.61
N GLY A 337 17.54 3.15 -12.29
CA GLY A 337 17.70 3.16 -13.74
C GLY A 337 16.90 4.27 -14.40
N THR A 338 17.04 4.37 -15.72
CA THR A 338 16.24 5.28 -16.55
C THR A 338 14.77 4.85 -16.52
N PRO A 339 13.81 5.77 -16.29
CA PRO A 339 12.39 5.45 -16.34
C PRO A 339 12.00 4.77 -17.65
N MET A 340 11.08 3.81 -17.57
CA MET A 340 10.52 3.19 -18.77
C MET A 340 9.80 4.24 -19.64
N PRO A 341 9.85 4.10 -20.98
CA PRO A 341 9.10 4.96 -21.88
C PRO A 341 7.62 5.10 -21.49
N ALA A 342 7.01 6.25 -21.74
CA ALA A 342 5.66 6.54 -21.27
C ALA A 342 4.59 5.63 -21.93
N GLU A 343 4.89 5.11 -23.11
CA GLU A 343 4.10 4.15 -23.87
C GLU A 343 4.12 2.72 -23.30
N GLU A 344 5.10 2.40 -22.44
CA GLU A 344 5.18 1.07 -21.81
C GLU A 344 4.07 0.92 -20.75
N PRO A 345 3.31 -0.20 -20.78
CA PRO A 345 2.26 -0.44 -19.80
C PRO A 345 2.81 -0.43 -18.37
N LYS A 346 2.29 0.48 -17.55
CA LYS A 346 2.59 0.59 -16.13
C LYS A 346 1.34 0.86 -15.31
N ALA A 347 1.28 0.27 -14.12
CA ALA A 347 0.28 0.61 -13.12
C ALA A 347 0.88 1.58 -12.09
N LYS A 348 0.03 2.34 -11.41
CA LYS A 348 0.47 3.26 -10.35
C LYS A 348 0.73 2.48 -9.07
N ASN A 349 1.77 2.86 -8.33
CA ASN A 349 1.88 2.46 -6.94
C ASN A 349 0.77 3.11 -6.11
N PRO A 350 0.36 2.50 -4.99
CA PRO A 350 -0.43 3.19 -3.97
C PRO A 350 0.28 4.48 -3.51
N PRO A 351 -0.46 5.56 -3.19
CA PRO A 351 0.15 6.79 -2.68
C PRO A 351 1.04 6.57 -1.44
N ASP A 352 2.17 7.27 -1.36
CA ASP A 352 3.11 7.16 -0.24
C ASP A 352 2.60 7.90 1.00
N GLY A 353 2.32 7.17 2.08
CA GLY A 353 1.99 7.77 3.37
C GLY A 353 0.96 7.02 4.19
N ALA A 354 0.50 7.69 5.25
CA ALA A 354 -0.66 7.27 6.02
C ALA A 354 -1.94 7.73 5.34
N TYR A 355 -2.86 6.80 5.07
CA TYR A 355 -4.21 7.13 4.63
C TYR A 355 -5.05 7.60 5.81
N ILE A 356 -5.68 8.75 5.62
CA ILE A 356 -6.55 9.41 6.59
C ILE A 356 -7.87 9.61 5.90
N ASP A 357 -8.71 8.58 6.00
CA ASP A 357 -10.03 8.57 5.39
C ASP A 357 -11.06 9.25 6.29
N TYR A 358 -11.93 10.05 5.69
CA TYR A 358 -13.04 10.71 6.39
C TYR A 358 -14.26 10.84 5.48
N PHE A 359 -15.44 10.95 6.11
CA PHE A 359 -16.71 11.13 5.43
C PHE A 359 -17.37 12.43 5.90
N LEU A 360 -17.93 13.18 4.96
CA LEU A 360 -18.76 14.36 5.21
C LEU A 360 -20.12 14.16 4.54
N ARG A 361 -21.21 14.15 5.31
CA ARG A 361 -22.57 14.00 4.75
C ARG A 361 -22.89 15.11 3.76
N HIS A 362 -22.48 16.33 4.09
CA HIS A 362 -22.67 17.53 3.29
C HIS A 362 -21.34 18.26 3.16
N ALA A 363 -21.23 19.13 2.14
CA ALA A 363 -20.08 20.00 2.03
C ALA A 363 -20.01 20.90 3.28
N ALA A 364 -18.82 21.02 3.87
CA ALA A 364 -18.64 21.83 5.06
C ALA A 364 -18.77 23.32 4.70
N PRO A 365 -19.58 24.09 5.45
CA PRO A 365 -19.84 25.51 5.16
C PRO A 365 -18.64 26.42 5.51
N THR A 366 -17.71 25.91 6.32
CA THR A 366 -16.48 26.59 6.74
C THR A 366 -15.28 25.69 6.47
N PRO A 367 -14.07 26.24 6.31
CA PRO A 367 -12.88 25.44 6.13
C PRO A 367 -12.72 24.38 7.23
N ILE A 368 -12.41 23.15 6.80
CA ILE A 368 -12.09 22.04 7.71
C ILE A 368 -10.59 21.96 7.92
N THR A 369 -10.15 21.41 9.05
CA THR A 369 -8.72 21.25 9.30
C THR A 369 -8.36 19.85 9.76
N LEU A 370 -7.23 19.34 9.26
CA LEU A 370 -6.63 18.10 9.69
C LEU A 370 -5.33 18.41 10.42
N THR A 371 -5.09 17.76 11.55
CA THR A 371 -3.90 17.97 12.36
C THR A 371 -3.33 16.63 12.81
N ILE A 372 -2.03 16.46 12.68
CA ILE A 372 -1.29 15.33 13.21
C ILE A 372 -0.52 15.80 14.44
N ARG A 373 -0.64 15.02 15.53
CA ARG A 373 0.15 15.18 16.75
C ARG A 373 0.94 13.92 17.04
N ASP A 374 2.11 14.09 17.65
CA ASP A 374 2.95 12.99 18.08
C ASP A 374 2.41 12.35 19.38
N ALA A 375 3.16 11.37 19.91
CA ALA A 375 2.82 10.67 21.15
C ALA A 375 2.77 11.59 22.39
N HIS A 376 3.50 12.71 22.39
CA HIS A 376 3.53 13.69 23.48
C HIS A 376 2.49 14.80 23.29
N GLY A 377 1.73 14.77 22.20
CA GLY A 377 0.75 15.78 21.85
C GLY A 377 1.34 17.02 21.19
N ALA A 378 2.62 17.03 20.82
CA ALA A 378 3.22 18.10 20.04
C ALA A 378 2.63 18.15 18.63
N LEU A 379 2.53 19.34 18.04
CA LEU A 379 2.06 19.51 16.67
C LEU A 379 3.13 18.99 15.70
N VAL A 380 2.77 18.02 14.87
CA VAL A 380 3.61 17.56 13.76
C VAL A 380 3.29 18.40 12.54
N ARG A 381 2.03 18.41 12.10
CA ARG A 381 1.59 19.12 10.90
C ARG A 381 0.10 19.43 10.93
N ARG A 382 -0.28 20.50 10.22
CA ARG A 382 -1.67 20.95 10.07
C ARG A 382 -1.94 21.29 8.61
N TRP A 383 -3.14 20.94 8.16
CA TRP A 383 -3.69 21.32 6.87
C TRP A 383 -5.09 21.94 7.06
N SER A 384 -5.45 22.84 6.16
CA SER A 384 -6.77 23.45 6.04
C SER A 384 -7.30 23.21 4.62
N SER A 385 -8.62 23.02 4.48
CA SER A 385 -9.25 23.00 3.15
C SER A 385 -9.25 24.37 2.46
N ALA A 386 -8.85 25.43 3.17
CA ALA A 386 -8.61 26.77 2.62
C ALA A 386 -7.15 27.01 2.23
N ASP A 387 -6.25 26.04 2.45
CA ASP A 387 -4.86 26.18 2.03
C ASP A 387 -4.81 26.31 0.51
N ALA A 388 -4.04 27.28 0.02
CA ALA A 388 -3.87 27.48 -1.40
C ALA A 388 -3.18 26.25 -2.02
N ALA A 389 -3.63 25.90 -3.22
CA ALA A 389 -2.92 24.96 -4.07
C ALA A 389 -1.49 25.46 -4.30
N ALA A 390 -0.48 24.77 -3.76
CA ALA A 390 0.89 25.02 -4.18
C ALA A 390 0.98 24.70 -5.67
N LYS A 391 1.26 25.72 -6.48
CA LYS A 391 1.63 25.54 -7.89
C LYS A 391 3.15 25.56 -7.94
N PRO A 392 3.81 24.58 -8.57
CA PRO A 392 5.23 24.70 -8.84
C PRO A 392 5.45 25.97 -9.66
N ASP A 393 6.42 26.78 -9.24
CA ASP A 393 6.82 27.95 -10.00
C ASP A 393 7.63 27.48 -11.20
N LEU A 394 6.99 27.54 -12.38
CA LEU A 394 7.55 27.08 -13.64
C LEU A 394 8.86 27.78 -14.02
N ALA A 395 9.14 28.96 -13.44
CA ALA A 395 10.41 29.66 -13.64
C ALA A 395 11.57 29.06 -12.85
N THR A 396 11.29 28.17 -11.89
CA THR A 396 12.27 27.67 -10.91
C THR A 396 12.41 26.15 -10.87
N ILE A 397 11.49 25.39 -11.47
CA ILE A 397 11.62 23.93 -11.57
C ILE A 397 12.61 23.56 -12.68
N ASP A 398 13.46 22.59 -12.41
CA ASP A 398 14.45 22.00 -13.33
C ASP A 398 13.95 20.68 -13.95
N PHE A 399 12.70 20.32 -13.67
CA PHE A 399 12.03 19.13 -14.20
C PHE A 399 10.69 19.48 -14.87
N ALA A 400 10.17 18.56 -15.67
CA ALA A 400 8.91 18.74 -16.37
C ALA A 400 7.74 18.90 -15.36
N PRO A 401 6.84 19.89 -15.51
CA PRO A 401 5.79 20.18 -14.51
C PRO A 401 4.93 18.98 -14.11
N GLU A 402 4.72 18.04 -15.03
CA GLU A 402 4.00 16.78 -14.83
C GLU A 402 4.70 15.82 -13.85
N TRP A 403 5.99 15.99 -13.59
CA TRP A 403 6.75 15.22 -12.58
C TRP A 403 6.64 15.84 -11.19
N ALA A 404 6.05 17.04 -11.06
CA ALA A 404 5.80 17.63 -9.76
C ALA A 404 4.82 16.74 -8.97
N PRO A 405 5.18 16.26 -7.76
CA PRO A 405 4.30 15.42 -6.98
C PRO A 405 3.02 16.20 -6.62
N ALA A 406 1.86 15.61 -6.93
CA ALA A 406 0.58 16.19 -6.57
C ALA A 406 0.47 16.26 -5.04
N GLN A 407 0.36 17.48 -4.50
CA GLN A 407 0.19 17.65 -3.06
C GLN A 407 -1.21 17.20 -2.63
N ALA A 408 -1.27 16.39 -1.58
CA ALA A 408 -2.52 15.99 -0.95
C ALA A 408 -3.30 17.24 -0.50
N ARG A 409 -4.55 17.38 -0.95
CA ARG A 409 -5.44 18.47 -0.57
C ARG A 409 -6.54 17.97 0.36
N LEU A 410 -6.77 18.73 1.42
CA LEU A 410 -7.89 18.48 2.30
C LEU A 410 -9.17 19.04 1.65
N SER A 411 -10.18 18.18 1.46
CA SER A 411 -11.42 18.54 0.77
C SER A 411 -12.56 18.77 1.75
N ALA A 412 -13.27 19.88 1.59
CA ALA A 412 -14.49 20.18 2.34
C ALA A 412 -15.77 19.76 1.60
N ALA A 413 -15.69 19.08 0.46
CA ALA A 413 -16.85 18.66 -0.32
C ALA A 413 -17.64 17.55 0.39
N ALA A 414 -18.90 17.32 -0.01
CA ALA A 414 -19.67 16.17 0.46
C ALA A 414 -19.07 14.85 -0.05
N GLY A 415 -19.23 13.77 0.71
CA GLY A 415 -18.81 12.42 0.34
C GLY A 415 -17.66 11.86 1.19
N ALA A 416 -17.13 10.73 0.74
CA ALA A 416 -15.95 10.10 1.32
C ALA A 416 -14.67 10.67 0.68
N HIS A 417 -13.64 10.88 1.50
CA HIS A 417 -12.39 11.48 1.10
C HIS A 417 -11.22 10.69 1.67
N ARG A 418 -10.17 10.54 0.86
CA ARG A 418 -8.86 10.02 1.29
C ARG A 418 -7.84 11.14 1.28
N PHE A 419 -7.24 11.41 2.45
CA PHE A 419 -6.10 12.31 2.57
C PHE A 419 -4.85 11.50 2.91
N VAL A 420 -3.74 11.74 2.21
CA VAL A 420 -2.49 10.98 2.41
C VAL A 420 -1.43 11.88 3.04
N TRP A 421 -0.97 11.51 4.24
CA TRP A 421 0.19 12.17 4.86
C TRP A 421 1.46 11.38 4.59
N ASN A 422 2.36 11.96 3.80
CA ASN A 422 3.67 11.40 3.42
C ASN A 422 4.72 11.37 4.54
N PHE A 423 4.30 11.39 5.80
CA PHE A 423 5.15 11.38 7.01
C PHE A 423 6.06 12.59 7.21
N ARG A 424 6.12 13.55 6.30
CA ARG A 424 7.01 14.71 6.45
C ARG A 424 6.44 15.77 7.39
N TYR A 425 7.32 16.29 8.24
CA TYR A 425 7.12 17.54 8.96
C TYR A 425 7.00 18.72 7.98
N PRO A 426 6.58 19.92 8.42
CA PRO A 426 6.66 21.13 7.62
C PRO A 426 8.14 21.45 7.32
N PRO A 427 8.48 21.83 6.08
CA PRO A 427 9.83 22.30 5.79
C PRO A 427 10.11 23.62 6.53
N PRO A 428 11.38 23.92 6.83
CA PRO A 428 11.78 25.23 7.32
C PRO A 428 11.42 26.34 6.32
N ALA A 429 11.28 27.57 6.82
CA ALA A 429 10.84 28.70 6.00
C ALA A 429 11.77 28.92 4.79
N GLY A 430 11.17 28.86 3.60
CA GLY A 430 11.83 29.08 2.31
C GLY A 430 12.77 27.95 1.87
N LEU A 431 12.56 26.73 2.37
CA LEU A 431 12.99 25.48 1.76
C LEU A 431 11.78 24.73 1.17
N GLY A 432 12.04 23.81 0.23
CA GLY A 432 10.99 23.07 -0.48
C GLY A 432 10.34 21.97 0.36
N ALA A 433 9.16 21.48 -0.06
CA ALA A 433 8.45 20.41 0.65
C ALA A 433 9.17 19.05 0.64
N GLN A 434 10.10 18.83 -0.29
CA GLN A 434 10.92 17.61 -0.37
C GLN A 434 12.04 17.56 0.67
N ASP A 435 12.33 18.69 1.31
CA ASP A 435 13.45 18.88 2.23
C ASP A 435 13.12 18.66 3.70
N ALA A 436 11.89 18.26 4.03
CA ALA A 436 11.42 18.19 5.41
C ALA A 436 11.63 16.82 6.05
N VAL A 437 11.98 16.82 7.34
CA VAL A 437 12.26 15.62 8.15
C VAL A 437 11.09 14.63 8.13
N TRP A 438 11.41 13.35 8.01
CA TRP A 438 10.43 12.28 8.14
C TRP A 438 10.09 11.96 9.60
N ALA A 439 8.80 11.78 9.87
CA ALA A 439 8.31 11.32 11.16
C ALA A 439 8.77 9.88 11.47
N PRO A 440 9.39 9.62 12.64
CA PRO A 440 9.88 8.30 12.99
C PRO A 440 8.71 7.31 13.19
N PRO A 441 8.95 5.99 13.06
CA PRO A 441 7.98 4.98 13.47
C PRO A 441 7.53 5.21 14.91
N GLY A 442 6.23 5.07 15.18
CA GLY A 442 5.68 5.40 16.47
C GLY A 442 4.17 5.67 16.47
N SER A 443 3.70 6.21 17.59
CA SER A 443 2.30 6.56 17.81
C SER A 443 2.05 8.04 17.53
N TYR A 444 0.98 8.29 16.79
CA TYR A 444 0.50 9.61 16.39
C TYR A 444 -1.01 9.69 16.59
N ARG A 445 -1.55 10.89 16.39
CA ARG A 445 -2.98 11.14 16.47
C ARG A 445 -3.42 12.05 15.33
N ALA A 446 -4.35 11.55 14.51
CA ALA A 446 -5.06 12.35 13.51
C ALA A 446 -6.26 13.03 14.16
N ILE A 447 -6.41 14.32 13.89
CA ILE A 447 -7.49 15.16 14.44
C ILE A 447 -8.12 15.93 13.29
N LEU A 448 -9.36 15.59 12.94
CA LEU A 448 -10.18 16.32 11.96
C LEU A 448 -11.12 17.26 12.71
N ARG A 449 -11.19 18.51 12.26
CA ARG A 449 -12.15 19.51 12.75
C ARG A 449 -13.06 19.95 11.61
N VAL A 450 -14.36 19.84 11.83
CA VAL A 450 -15.41 20.20 10.87
C VAL A 450 -16.43 21.06 11.62
N GLY A 451 -16.44 22.37 11.36
CA GLY A 451 -17.23 23.31 12.15
C GLY A 451 -16.87 23.22 13.65
N GLY A 452 -17.86 22.93 14.49
CA GLY A 452 -17.67 22.72 15.94
C GLY A 452 -17.21 21.32 16.33
N GLU A 453 -17.27 20.33 15.43
CA GLU A 453 -16.93 18.94 15.74
C GLU A 453 -15.41 18.71 15.71
N ARG A 454 -14.92 17.93 16.68
CA ARG A 454 -13.51 17.49 16.77
C ARG A 454 -13.45 15.97 16.82
N LEU A 455 -13.05 15.36 15.71
CA LEU A 455 -12.90 13.93 15.56
C LEU A 455 -11.43 13.56 15.71
N SER A 456 -11.13 12.60 16.58
CA SER A 456 -9.74 12.18 16.84
C SER A 456 -9.59 10.67 16.77
N ARG A 457 -8.56 10.21 16.07
CA ARG A 457 -8.21 8.80 15.92
C ARG A 457 -6.72 8.56 16.14
N PRO A 458 -6.33 7.43 16.76
CA PRO A 458 -4.93 7.02 16.82
C PRO A 458 -4.44 6.72 15.40
N LEU A 459 -3.18 7.03 15.12
CA LEU A 459 -2.46 6.68 13.90
C LEU A 459 -1.15 6.02 14.31
N ARG A 460 -0.78 4.91 13.68
CA ARG A 460 0.47 4.21 13.94
C ARG A 460 1.33 4.21 12.69
N ILE A 461 2.59 4.61 12.82
CA ILE A 461 3.61 4.45 11.80
C ILE A 461 4.49 3.26 12.19
N LEU A 462 4.57 2.28 11.31
CA LEU A 462 5.44 1.11 11.43
C LEU A 462 6.75 1.34 10.67
N ALA A 463 7.83 0.74 11.17
CA ALA A 463 9.08 0.67 10.41
C ALA A 463 8.89 -0.19 9.15
N ASP A 464 9.70 0.03 8.13
CA ASP A 464 9.83 -0.89 7.01
C ASP A 464 10.23 -2.28 7.54
N PRO A 465 9.44 -3.35 7.28
CA PRO A 465 9.75 -4.69 7.77
C PRO A 465 11.07 -5.28 7.23
N ARG A 466 11.66 -4.68 6.19
CA ARG A 466 12.97 -5.04 5.64
C ARG A 466 14.13 -4.41 6.43
N VAL A 467 13.85 -3.41 7.27
CA VAL A 467 14.84 -2.67 8.04
C VAL A 467 14.82 -3.18 9.48
N HIS A 468 15.98 -3.61 9.97
CA HIS A 468 16.15 -4.14 11.33
C HIS A 468 16.85 -3.11 12.23
N LEU A 469 16.11 -2.08 12.62
CA LEU A 469 16.57 -1.03 13.55
C LEU A 469 15.70 -0.98 14.80
N ASP A 470 16.31 -0.64 15.93
CA ASP A 470 15.58 -0.38 17.16
C ASP A 470 14.99 1.04 17.21
N ALA A 471 14.08 1.29 18.15
CA ALA A 471 13.44 2.59 18.31
C ALA A 471 14.43 3.71 18.70
N ALA A 472 15.56 3.37 19.34
CA ALA A 472 16.56 4.35 19.76
C ALA A 472 17.34 4.90 18.56
N ALA A 473 17.64 4.05 17.57
CA ALA A 473 18.26 4.44 16.30
C ALA A 473 17.37 5.41 15.52
N PHE A 474 16.07 5.09 15.34
CA PHE A 474 15.11 6.00 14.71
C PHE A 474 15.01 7.34 15.45
N ALA A 475 14.99 7.31 16.78
CA ALA A 475 14.94 8.53 17.58
C ALA A 475 16.23 9.36 17.46
N ALA A 476 17.40 8.72 17.38
CA ALA A 476 18.68 9.39 17.18
C ALA A 476 18.77 10.06 15.80
N GLN A 477 18.37 9.33 14.74
CA GLN A 477 18.26 9.83 13.39
C GLN A 477 17.34 11.06 13.34
N PHE A 478 16.11 10.93 13.84
CA PHE A 478 15.13 12.00 13.83
C PHE A 478 15.62 13.25 14.58
N ARG A 479 16.25 13.08 15.75
CA ARG A 479 16.81 14.21 16.52
C ARG A 479 17.91 14.94 15.74
N LEU A 480 18.82 14.21 15.09
CA LEU A 480 19.89 14.81 14.31
C LEU A 480 19.34 15.54 13.08
N ALA A 481 18.48 14.86 12.29
CA ALA A 481 17.82 15.43 11.12
C ALA A 481 17.07 16.72 11.46
N THR A 482 16.30 16.74 12.56
CA THR A 482 15.55 17.93 13.01
C THR A 482 16.46 19.11 13.37
N ARG A 483 17.63 18.85 13.97
CA ARG A 483 18.60 19.91 14.30
C ARG A 483 19.25 20.48 13.04
N ILE A 484 19.61 19.61 12.09
CA ILE A 484 20.16 20.03 10.79
C ILE A 484 19.13 20.83 10.01
N ASP A 485 17.88 20.35 9.94
CA ASP A 485 16.80 20.98 9.20
C ASP A 485 16.48 22.39 9.71
N ARG A 486 16.41 22.56 11.04
CA ARG A 486 16.27 23.90 11.63
C ARG A 486 17.38 24.85 11.19
N LEU A 487 18.63 24.38 11.24
CA LEU A 487 19.79 25.20 10.88
C LEU A 487 19.83 25.54 9.38
N ARG A 488 19.41 24.60 8.51
CA ARG A 488 19.21 24.85 7.07
C ARG A 488 18.21 25.99 6.85
N GLY A 489 17.11 26.00 7.60
CA GLY A 489 16.12 27.07 7.55
C GLY A 489 16.68 28.44 7.94
N GLU A 490 17.47 28.50 9.02
CA GLU A 490 18.14 29.73 9.44
C GLU A 490 19.11 30.25 8.37
N VAL A 491 19.94 29.37 7.80
CA VAL A 491 20.89 29.71 6.74
C VAL A 491 20.17 30.16 5.46
N ALA A 492 19.08 29.48 5.06
CA ALA A 492 18.28 29.87 3.90
C ALA A 492 17.61 31.25 4.10
N GLY A 493 17.17 31.55 5.32
CA GLY A 493 16.67 32.87 5.70
C GLY A 493 17.73 33.96 5.52
N ALA A 494 18.90 33.76 6.12
CA ALA A 494 20.03 34.69 6.02
C ALA A 494 20.48 34.92 4.57
N ARG A 495 20.50 33.87 3.74
CA ARG A 495 20.84 33.99 2.30
C ARG A 495 19.85 34.91 1.57
N ARG A 496 18.55 34.71 1.77
CA ARG A 496 17.53 35.57 1.14
C ARG A 496 17.63 37.02 1.58
N GLU A 497 17.88 37.23 2.87
CA GLU A 497 18.07 38.57 3.42
C GLU A 497 19.29 39.27 2.80
N LEU A 498 20.45 38.61 2.77
CA LEU A 498 21.65 39.17 2.14
C LEU A 498 21.49 39.40 0.62
N HIS A 499 20.83 38.50 -0.10
CA HIS A 499 20.52 38.71 -1.52
C HIS A 499 19.66 39.97 -1.72
N GLY A 500 18.67 40.20 -0.87
CA GLY A 500 17.86 41.42 -0.88
C GLY A 500 18.68 42.68 -0.59
N VAL A 501 19.55 42.63 0.43
CA VAL A 501 20.47 43.72 0.77
C VAL A 501 21.42 44.02 -0.39
N ARG A 502 21.98 42.99 -1.03
CA ARG A 502 22.86 43.11 -2.19
C ARG A 502 22.18 43.82 -3.35
N ALA A 503 20.96 43.40 -3.69
CA ALA A 503 20.18 44.02 -4.75
C ALA A 503 19.92 45.51 -4.45
N ALA A 504 19.56 45.84 -3.20
CA ALA A 504 19.36 47.22 -2.78
C ALA A 504 20.66 48.06 -2.83
N LEU A 505 21.80 47.51 -2.41
CA LEU A 505 23.11 48.17 -2.48
C LEU A 505 23.54 48.41 -3.93
N LEU A 506 23.35 47.45 -4.83
CA LEU A 506 23.64 47.58 -6.26
C LEU A 506 22.75 48.65 -6.91
N ALA A 507 21.46 48.67 -6.58
CA ALA A 507 20.54 49.70 -7.06
C ALA A 507 20.98 51.09 -6.58
N ALA A 508 21.29 51.25 -5.28
CA ALA A 508 21.80 52.51 -4.73
C ALA A 508 23.08 52.95 -5.45
N ARG A 509 24.03 52.03 -5.65
CA ARG A 509 25.31 52.29 -6.34
C ARG A 509 25.12 52.85 -7.75
N SER A 510 24.08 52.44 -8.46
CA SER A 510 23.78 52.90 -9.82
C SER A 510 23.35 54.38 -9.89
N HIS A 511 22.92 54.97 -8.78
CA HIS A 511 22.41 56.35 -8.69
C HIS A 511 23.42 57.39 -8.16
N HIS A 512 24.66 56.99 -7.81
CA HIS A 512 25.67 57.90 -7.23
C HIS A 512 26.96 58.00 -8.06
N GLY A 513 27.63 59.16 -7.99
CA GLY A 513 28.97 59.42 -8.53
C GLY A 513 30.11 58.83 -7.67
N GLU A 514 31.37 58.88 -8.14
CA GLU A 514 32.53 58.17 -7.54
C GLU A 514 32.69 58.34 -6.01
N ALA A 515 32.51 59.56 -5.48
CA ALA A 515 32.67 59.84 -4.05
C ALA A 515 31.62 59.14 -3.15
N GLY A 516 30.43 58.85 -3.68
CA GLY A 516 29.36 58.14 -2.96
C GLY A 516 29.44 56.61 -3.04
N ARG A 517 30.36 56.06 -3.85
CA ARG A 517 30.46 54.62 -4.12
C ARG A 517 31.34 53.85 -3.14
N ALA A 518 32.34 54.47 -2.52
CA ALA A 518 33.31 53.77 -1.67
C ALA A 518 32.66 53.03 -0.46
N GLY A 519 31.68 53.67 0.21
CA GLY A 519 30.96 53.04 1.33
C GLY A 519 30.00 51.93 0.89
N LEU A 520 29.43 52.05 -0.31
CA LEU A 520 28.58 51.02 -0.92
C LEU A 520 29.42 49.83 -1.37
N ASP A 521 30.60 50.08 -1.96
CA ASP A 521 31.54 49.04 -2.39
C ASP A 521 32.10 48.24 -1.20
N ALA A 522 32.40 48.91 -0.08
CA ALA A 522 32.79 48.22 1.16
C ALA A 522 31.67 47.33 1.71
N SER A 523 30.42 47.81 1.68
CA SER A 523 29.25 47.02 2.10
C SER A 523 29.00 45.84 1.17
N LEU A 524 29.11 46.04 -0.15
CA LEU A 524 28.99 44.99 -1.16
C LEU A 524 30.09 43.94 -1.02
N ALA A 525 31.32 44.33 -0.70
CA ALA A 525 32.42 43.39 -0.45
C ALA A 525 32.15 42.54 0.79
N LYS A 526 31.60 43.14 1.86
CA LYS A 526 31.23 42.42 3.08
C LYS A 526 30.08 41.44 2.85
N VAL A 527 29.06 41.86 2.07
CA VAL A 527 27.97 40.96 1.63
C VAL A 527 28.52 39.80 0.81
N ALA A 528 29.36 40.06 -0.19
CA ALA A 528 29.95 39.01 -1.03
C ALA A 528 30.79 38.01 -0.22
N ALA A 529 31.50 38.47 0.82
CA ALA A 529 32.26 37.61 1.72
C ALA A 529 31.35 36.71 2.58
N LEU A 530 30.24 37.25 3.11
CA LEU A 530 29.27 36.48 3.90
C LEU A 530 28.47 35.49 3.04
N GLU A 531 28.12 35.88 1.81
CA GLU A 531 27.48 34.98 0.85
C GLU A 531 28.43 33.86 0.42
N GLY A 532 29.73 34.14 0.25
CA GLY A 532 30.73 33.17 -0.18
C GLY A 532 31.05 33.24 -1.67
N GLY A 533 30.71 34.34 -2.34
CA GLY A 533 30.94 34.52 -3.77
C GLY A 533 29.94 35.47 -4.45
N VAL A 534 30.06 35.58 -5.76
CA VAL A 534 29.07 36.24 -6.62
C VAL A 534 28.40 35.16 -7.45
N PRO A 535 27.07 34.98 -7.36
CA PRO A 535 26.36 34.04 -8.21
C PRO A 535 26.66 34.32 -9.70
N PRO A 536 26.81 33.29 -10.54
CA PRO A 536 27.03 33.49 -11.97
C PRO A 536 25.86 34.27 -12.60
N VAL A 537 26.17 35.11 -13.58
CA VAL A 537 25.17 35.97 -14.27
C VAL A 537 24.09 35.14 -14.99
N ASN A 538 24.42 33.90 -15.38
CA ASN A 538 23.48 32.95 -15.96
C ASN A 538 23.04 31.92 -14.90
N PRO A 539 21.78 31.95 -14.43
CA PRO A 539 21.24 30.98 -13.47
C PRO A 539 21.29 29.53 -14.00
N ALA A 540 21.23 29.32 -15.32
CA ALA A 540 21.29 27.98 -15.91
C ALA A 540 22.70 27.35 -15.89
N ASN A 541 23.73 28.13 -15.54
CA ASN A 541 25.11 27.65 -15.36
C ASN A 541 25.49 27.53 -13.87
N ASP A 542 24.53 27.63 -12.95
CA ASP A 542 24.73 27.52 -11.51
C ASP A 542 24.84 26.05 -11.04
N TYR A 543 25.72 25.27 -11.68
CA TYR A 543 26.11 23.93 -11.24
C TYR A 543 26.98 23.99 -9.96
N GLY A 544 26.52 24.74 -8.96
CA GLY A 544 27.23 24.98 -7.71
C GLY A 544 28.50 25.80 -7.94
N PHE A 545 28.39 27.13 -7.93
CA PHE A 545 29.58 27.95 -7.77
C PHE A 545 30.25 27.58 -6.44
N PRO A 546 31.52 27.13 -6.43
CA PRO A 546 32.16 26.66 -5.22
C PRO A 546 32.31 27.84 -4.23
N PRO A 547 31.94 27.65 -2.95
CA PRO A 547 32.07 28.71 -1.97
C PRO A 547 33.55 29.10 -1.82
N THR A 548 33.82 30.40 -1.73
CA THR A 548 35.18 30.92 -1.57
C THR A 548 35.73 30.77 -0.14
N SER A 549 34.86 30.45 0.82
CA SER A 549 35.20 30.29 2.23
C SER A 549 34.26 29.31 2.94
N ILE A 550 34.80 28.58 3.92
CA ILE A 550 33.99 27.77 4.85
C ILE A 550 33.14 28.64 5.79
N ASP A 551 33.53 29.90 5.97
CA ASP A 551 32.81 30.89 6.79
C ASP A 551 31.79 31.67 5.96
N SER A 552 31.04 30.98 5.10
CA SER A 552 30.04 31.58 4.21
C SER A 552 28.70 30.85 4.25
N LEU A 553 27.64 31.57 3.89
CA LEU A 553 26.29 31.02 3.81
C LEU A 553 26.14 30.01 2.67
N GLU A 554 26.85 30.16 1.54
CA GLU A 554 26.82 29.19 0.45
C GLU A 554 27.43 27.85 0.84
N PHE A 555 28.59 27.88 1.52
CA PHE A 555 29.20 26.66 2.06
C PHE A 555 28.29 25.97 3.06
N LEU A 556 27.69 26.73 3.98
CA LEU A 556 26.77 26.17 4.96
C LEU A 556 25.52 25.60 4.32
N GLY A 557 24.93 26.30 3.34
CA GLY A 557 23.75 25.83 2.62
C GLY A 557 23.99 24.48 1.95
N SER A 558 25.05 24.38 1.15
CA SER A 558 25.43 23.14 0.45
C SER A 558 25.82 22.01 1.43
N SER A 559 26.65 22.31 2.43
CA SER A 559 27.13 21.29 3.38
C SER A 559 26.03 20.77 4.30
N LEU A 560 25.12 21.65 4.76
CA LEU A 560 23.98 21.23 5.57
C LEU A 560 22.94 20.47 4.74
N GLN A 561 22.76 20.80 3.46
CA GLN A 561 21.94 19.99 2.55
C GLN A 561 22.50 18.57 2.42
N ALA A 562 23.80 18.45 2.11
CA ALA A 562 24.45 17.16 1.95
C ALA A 562 24.40 16.32 3.25
N LEU A 563 24.65 16.96 4.40
CA LEU A 563 24.54 16.28 5.69
C LEU A 563 23.09 15.87 6.00
N PHE A 564 22.11 16.70 5.66
CA PHE A 564 20.70 16.37 5.85
C PHE A 564 20.30 15.15 5.03
N ALA A 565 20.63 15.13 3.74
CA ALA A 565 20.40 14.00 2.84
C ALA A 565 21.03 12.72 3.41
N ALA A 566 22.32 12.78 3.78
CA ALA A 566 23.01 11.63 4.38
C ALA A 566 22.33 11.08 5.64
N VAL A 567 21.74 11.94 6.47
CA VAL A 567 21.04 11.53 7.70
C VAL A 567 19.60 11.06 7.45
N ASP A 568 18.86 11.72 6.56
CA ASP A 568 17.41 11.52 6.39
C ASP A 568 17.03 10.74 5.11
N ASP A 569 17.93 10.28 4.25
CA ASP A 569 17.56 9.57 3.01
C ASP A 569 17.19 8.10 3.23
N ALA A 570 17.89 7.41 4.16
CA ALA A 570 17.66 6.00 4.49
C ALA A 570 17.30 5.83 5.97
N ASP A 571 16.56 4.79 6.33
CA ASP A 571 16.36 4.44 7.73
C ASP A 571 17.64 3.78 8.27
N ALA A 572 18.40 4.54 9.06
CA ALA A 572 19.69 4.15 9.62
C ALA A 572 19.96 4.89 10.95
N ALA A 573 20.77 4.30 11.82
CA ALA A 573 21.36 5.06 12.93
C ALA A 573 22.39 6.06 12.39
N PRO A 574 22.49 7.29 12.94
CA PRO A 574 23.49 8.24 12.47
C PRO A 574 24.90 7.69 12.46
N SER A 575 25.61 7.85 11.35
CA SER A 575 26.99 7.39 11.22
C SER A 575 27.96 8.26 12.02
N ALA A 576 29.17 7.74 12.26
CA ALA A 576 30.22 8.49 12.96
C ALA A 576 30.62 9.77 12.20
N ASP A 577 30.59 9.72 10.86
CA ASP A 577 30.92 10.84 9.99
C ASP A 577 29.81 11.88 9.96
N GLU A 578 28.53 11.48 9.94
CA GLU A 578 27.41 12.41 10.07
C GLU A 578 27.46 13.17 11.41
N LEU A 579 27.70 12.46 12.52
CA LEU A 579 27.83 13.07 13.84
C LEU A 579 29.04 14.02 13.91
N THR A 580 30.15 13.65 13.26
CA THR A 580 31.35 14.49 13.19
C THR A 580 31.15 15.70 12.30
N GLY A 581 30.48 15.54 11.15
CA GLY A 581 30.09 16.62 10.25
C GLY A 581 29.21 17.63 10.97
N TRP A 582 28.19 17.17 11.71
CA TRP A 582 27.37 18.04 12.54
C TRP A 582 28.19 18.82 13.57
N ARG A 583 29.07 18.15 14.33
CA ARG A 583 29.93 18.79 15.33
C ARG A 583 30.87 19.85 14.74
N ARG A 584 31.22 19.75 13.45
CA ARG A 584 32.05 20.73 12.74
C ARG A 584 31.22 21.88 12.16
N LEU A 585 30.07 21.59 11.57
CA LEU A 585 29.23 22.59 10.90
C LEU A 585 28.46 23.47 11.88
N GLU A 586 27.98 22.94 13.00
CA GLU A 586 27.18 23.70 13.98
C GLU A 586 27.92 24.95 14.50
N PRO A 587 29.19 24.89 14.95
CA PRO A 587 29.94 26.08 15.37
C PRO A 587 30.21 27.08 14.23
N ILE A 588 30.42 26.60 13.00
CA ILE A 588 30.62 27.46 11.82
C ILE A 588 29.33 28.24 11.55
N ALA A 589 28.18 27.56 11.55
CA ALA A 589 26.89 28.19 11.32
C ALA A 589 26.58 29.25 12.38
N VAL A 590 26.83 28.98 13.66
CA VAL A 590 26.67 29.97 14.73
C VAL A 590 27.49 31.22 14.45
N ARG A 591 28.77 31.07 14.07
CA ARG A 591 29.66 32.20 13.77
C ARG A 591 29.17 32.99 12.54
N VAL A 592 28.86 32.31 11.43
CA VAL A 592 28.44 32.98 10.17
C VAL A 592 27.10 33.68 10.35
N LEU A 593 26.11 33.03 10.95
CA LEU A 593 24.80 33.64 11.22
C LEU A 593 24.89 34.79 12.23
N SER A 594 25.87 34.78 13.14
CA SER A 594 26.12 35.92 14.03
C SER A 594 26.78 37.08 13.29
N ALA A 595 27.71 36.79 12.37
CA ALA A 595 28.38 37.81 11.57
C ALA A 595 27.41 38.49 10.59
N GLU A 596 26.52 37.71 9.98
CA GLU A 596 25.45 38.21 9.11
C GLU A 596 24.49 39.13 9.88
N ARG A 597 23.95 38.68 11.02
CA ARG A 597 23.10 39.53 11.87
C ARG A 597 23.80 40.81 12.31
N SER A 598 25.06 40.73 12.74
CA SER A 598 25.84 41.92 13.10
C SER A 598 26.00 42.89 11.92
N PHE A 599 26.16 42.37 10.70
CA PHE A 599 26.25 43.21 9.51
C PHE A 599 24.91 43.92 9.23
N VAL A 600 23.79 43.19 9.28
CA VAL A 600 22.46 43.74 9.02
C VAL A 600 22.03 44.74 10.10
N ASP A 601 22.27 44.42 11.39
CA ASP A 601 21.76 45.22 12.51
C ASP A 601 22.65 46.42 12.85
N HIS A 602 23.95 46.38 12.53
CA HIS A 602 24.90 47.40 12.95
C HIS A 602 25.63 48.05 11.77
N ASP A 603 26.30 47.26 10.94
CA ASP A 603 27.18 47.79 9.90
C ASP A 603 26.41 48.47 8.76
N LEU A 604 25.33 47.83 8.28
CA LEU A 604 24.51 48.36 7.20
C LEU A 604 23.81 49.68 7.61
N PRO A 605 23.18 49.80 8.80
CA PRO A 605 22.68 51.08 9.30
C PRO A 605 23.78 52.13 9.47
N ALA A 606 24.97 51.76 9.94
CA ALA A 606 26.10 52.68 10.07
C ALA A 606 26.56 53.19 8.69
N ALA A 607 26.71 52.30 7.71
CA ALA A 607 27.04 52.65 6.33
C ALA A 607 25.97 53.56 5.71
N ASN A 608 24.68 53.29 5.96
CA ASN A 608 23.58 54.14 5.51
C ASN A 608 23.60 55.53 6.15
N ARG A 609 23.91 55.64 7.45
CA ARG A 609 24.07 56.95 8.11
C ARG A 609 25.26 57.73 7.55
N ALA A 610 26.40 57.06 7.36
CA ALA A 610 27.58 57.68 6.77
C ALA A 610 27.32 58.17 5.34
N ARG A 611 26.60 57.38 4.53
CA ARG A 611 26.17 57.79 3.18
C ARG A 611 25.30 59.04 3.22
N ARG A 612 24.26 59.06 4.05
CA ARG A 612 23.36 60.21 4.18
C ARG A 612 24.04 61.49 4.67
N ALA A 613 25.16 61.37 5.38
CA ALA A 613 25.94 62.52 5.84
C ALA A 613 26.91 63.06 4.78
N ALA A 614 27.18 62.28 3.73
CA ALA A 614 28.06 62.64 2.61
C ALA A 614 27.28 63.14 1.37
N GLU A 615 25.96 63.06 1.40
CA GLU A 615 24.99 63.65 0.46
C GLU A 615 24.53 65.02 0.96
#